data_AF-A0A437UTF7-F1
#
_entry.id   AF-A0A437UTF7-F1
#
_cell.length_a   1.000
_cell.length_b   1.000
_cell.length_c   1.000
_cell.angle_alpha   90.00
_cell.angle_beta   90.00
_cell.angle_gamma   90.00
#
_symmetry.space_group_name_H-M   'P 1'
#
loop_
_entity.id
_entity.type
_entity.pdbx_description
1 polymer ?
#
loop_
_entity_poly.entity_id
_entity_poly.type
_entity_poly.pdbx_seq_one_letter_code
_entity_poly.pdbx_strand_id
1 'polypeptide(L)'
;MNGSISPSDLDAFCIKVAEQGAALYRDLPWRNTRDPYAIWISEVMLQQTQVSRVDGRWQKWLERFPSVDALAAASTADVLEEWQGMGYNRRALAVLRAAQEVSEAGGRFPEDEAALRALPGIGPATAAGIRAFSFNKHAVYLETNVRAVFLHELFPEAEDVSDKELAPLVDASCPPDGGNGLAGPRSWYYALLDYGAHLKKTVPNPSRRSRSYAKQSRFEGSNRQKRAALVRILLAYRGGISTEELASELSRTELLAGRETLPPSDVEMLLAGLQKEGFCTREAGLWRA
;
A
#
# COMPACT_ATOMS: atom_id res chain seq x y z
N MET A 1 -24.09 9.93 -22.45
CA MET A 1 -23.72 11.35 -22.55
C MET A 1 -23.41 11.82 -21.14
N ASN A 2 -22.15 11.76 -20.70
CA ASN A 2 -21.77 12.33 -19.40
C ASN A 2 -21.69 13.85 -19.60
N GLY A 3 -22.63 14.58 -19.01
CA GLY A 3 -22.53 16.04 -18.94
C GLY A 3 -21.22 16.42 -18.30
N SER A 4 -20.53 17.43 -18.85
CA SER A 4 -19.34 17.99 -18.21
C SER A 4 -19.71 18.46 -16.81
N ILE A 5 -18.96 18.01 -15.78
CA ILE A 5 -19.09 18.52 -14.42
C ILE A 5 -18.81 20.02 -14.45
N SER A 6 -19.74 20.84 -13.99
CA SER A 6 -19.56 22.30 -13.99
C SER A 6 -18.69 22.74 -12.80
N PRO A 7 -18.06 23.93 -12.86
CA PRO A 7 -17.34 24.48 -11.69
C PRO A 7 -18.22 24.57 -10.44
N SER A 8 -19.49 24.95 -10.57
CA SER A 8 -20.43 25.01 -9.45
C SER A 8 -20.74 23.65 -8.83
N ASP A 9 -20.79 22.58 -9.64
CA ASP A 9 -20.96 21.22 -9.12
C ASP A 9 -19.72 20.78 -8.34
N LEU A 10 -18.53 21.14 -8.80
CA LEU A 10 -17.27 20.84 -8.12
C LEU A 10 -17.14 21.62 -6.81
N ASP A 11 -17.57 22.88 -6.75
CA ASP A 11 -17.59 23.68 -5.53
C ASP A 11 -18.54 23.07 -4.48
N ALA A 12 -19.75 22.68 -4.89
CA ALA A 12 -20.71 22.02 -4.02
C ALA A 12 -20.18 20.67 -3.50
N PHE A 13 -19.50 19.92 -4.36
CA PHE A 13 -18.79 18.69 -3.99
C PHE A 13 -17.71 18.96 -2.93
N CYS A 14 -16.88 19.98 -3.11
CA CYS A 14 -15.84 20.34 -2.16
C CYS A 14 -16.39 20.70 -0.77
N ILE A 15 -17.48 21.47 -0.72
CA ILE A 15 -18.18 21.81 0.53
C ILE A 15 -18.66 20.53 1.22
N LYS A 16 -19.36 19.66 0.49
CA LYS A 16 -19.88 18.41 1.04
C LYS A 16 -18.77 17.49 1.57
N VAL A 17 -17.66 17.34 0.85
CA VAL A 17 -16.52 16.54 1.31
C VAL A 17 -15.92 17.12 2.59
N ALA A 18 -15.80 18.44 2.69
CA ALA A 18 -15.29 19.08 3.91
C ALA A 18 -16.20 18.80 5.12
N GLU A 19 -17.52 18.93 4.95
CA GLU A 19 -18.51 18.63 6.00
C GLU A 19 -18.46 17.15 6.43
N GLN A 20 -18.49 16.23 5.45
CA GLN A 20 -18.42 14.79 5.72
C GLN A 20 -17.10 14.39 6.36
N GLY A 21 -15.98 14.96 5.89
CA GLY A 21 -14.66 14.72 6.43
C GLY A 21 -14.54 15.14 7.89
N ALA A 22 -15.10 16.30 8.25
CA ALA A 22 -15.14 16.76 9.64
C ALA A 22 -15.99 15.83 10.52
N ALA A 23 -17.17 15.42 10.05
CA ALA A 23 -18.08 14.56 10.79
C ALA A 23 -17.56 13.12 10.97
N LEU A 24 -16.79 12.62 9.99
CA LEU A 24 -16.30 11.24 9.92
C LEU A 24 -14.83 11.10 10.31
N TYR A 25 -14.21 12.16 10.83
CA TYR A 25 -12.77 12.20 11.09
C TYR A 25 -12.32 11.02 11.95
N ARG A 26 -11.31 10.30 11.48
CA ARG A 26 -10.65 9.24 12.25
C ARG A 26 -9.30 9.73 12.77
N ASP A 27 -9.12 9.68 14.08
CA ASP A 27 -7.80 9.86 14.69
C ASP A 27 -7.00 8.56 14.54
N LEU A 28 -5.95 8.61 13.72
CA LEU A 28 -5.12 7.46 13.39
C LEU A 28 -3.65 7.83 13.62
N PRO A 29 -2.80 6.92 14.14
CA PRO A 29 -1.43 7.25 14.56
C PRO A 29 -0.60 7.98 13.51
N TRP A 30 -0.65 7.53 12.25
CA TRP A 30 0.08 8.16 11.13
C TRP A 30 -0.42 9.55 10.75
N ARG A 31 -1.60 9.98 11.20
CA ARG A 31 -2.10 11.36 11.01
C ARG A 31 -1.50 12.35 12.00
N ASN A 32 -0.84 11.86 13.05
CA ASN A 32 -0.23 12.67 14.10
C ASN A 32 1.27 12.94 13.87
N THR A 33 1.77 12.68 12.65
CA THR A 33 3.13 13.01 12.22
C THR A 33 3.17 13.61 10.81
N ARG A 34 4.19 14.42 10.52
CA ARG A 34 4.52 14.91 9.17
C ARG A 34 5.85 14.34 8.65
N ASP A 35 6.47 13.42 9.39
CA ASP A 35 7.71 12.78 8.94
C ASP A 35 7.46 11.98 7.64
N PRO A 36 8.14 12.29 6.53
CA PRO A 36 7.93 11.60 5.26
C PRO A 36 8.25 10.11 5.32
N TYR A 37 9.22 9.68 6.15
CA TYR A 37 9.51 8.27 6.33
C TYR A 37 8.33 7.55 6.98
N ALA A 38 7.87 8.03 8.13
CA ALA A 38 6.73 7.45 8.84
C ALA A 38 5.44 7.44 7.99
N ILE A 39 5.15 8.53 7.27
CA ILE A 39 4.02 8.62 6.35
C ILE A 39 4.14 7.61 5.21
N TRP A 40 5.30 7.53 4.55
CA TRP A 40 5.52 6.59 3.46
C TRP A 40 5.28 5.14 3.89
N ILE A 41 5.79 4.74 5.04
CA ILE A 41 5.55 3.38 5.57
C ILE A 41 4.05 3.15 5.80
N SER A 42 3.32 4.13 6.36
CA SER A 42 1.87 3.99 6.54
C SER A 42 1.13 3.82 5.21
N GLU A 43 1.51 4.59 4.19
CA GLU A 43 0.91 4.53 2.85
C GLU A 43 1.16 3.16 2.20
N VAL A 44 2.39 2.64 2.28
CA VAL A 44 2.71 1.32 1.72
C VAL A 44 1.97 0.21 2.48
N MET A 45 1.87 0.29 3.80
CA MET A 45 1.17 -0.71 4.62
C MET A 45 -0.34 -0.73 4.32
N LEU A 46 -0.96 0.45 4.15
CA LEU A 46 -2.41 0.60 3.93
C LEU A 46 -2.86 0.23 2.51
N GLN A 47 -1.94 0.08 1.55
CA GLN A 47 -2.29 -0.45 0.23
C GLN A 47 -2.88 -1.86 0.35
N GLN A 48 -4.13 -2.03 -0.06
CA GLN A 48 -4.81 -3.34 -0.08
C GLN A 48 -4.81 -4.06 1.29
N THR A 49 -4.66 -3.31 2.39
CA THR A 49 -4.68 -3.79 3.77
C THR A 49 -5.66 -2.95 4.58
N GLN A 50 -6.38 -3.57 5.52
CA GLN A 50 -7.32 -2.84 6.38
C GLN A 50 -6.58 -2.09 7.50
N VAL A 51 -7.11 -0.92 7.89
CA VAL A 51 -6.58 -0.09 9.00
C VAL A 51 -6.33 -0.90 10.26
N SER A 52 -7.28 -1.77 10.65
CA SER A 52 -7.16 -2.62 11.85
C SER A 52 -5.99 -3.61 11.84
N ARG A 53 -5.44 -3.93 10.66
CA ARG A 53 -4.23 -4.76 10.53
C ARG A 53 -2.95 -3.93 10.56
N VAL A 54 -3.02 -2.66 10.16
CA VAL A 54 -1.87 -1.74 10.13
C VAL A 54 -1.65 -1.12 11.51
N ASP A 55 -2.72 -0.86 12.24
CA ASP A 55 -2.63 -0.34 13.60
C ASP A 55 -1.87 -1.32 14.52
N GLY A 56 -0.98 -0.78 15.34
CA GLY A 56 0.02 -1.50 16.13
C GLY A 56 1.22 -2.01 15.31
N ARG A 57 1.03 -2.44 14.06
CA ARG A 57 2.12 -2.91 13.19
C ARG A 57 3.00 -1.77 12.70
N TRP A 58 2.40 -0.64 12.36
CA TRP A 58 3.13 0.56 11.96
C TRP A 58 3.99 1.11 13.10
N GLN A 59 3.47 1.14 14.33
CA GLN A 59 4.21 1.56 15.51
C GLN A 59 5.42 0.65 15.76
N LYS A 60 5.21 -0.68 15.79
CA LYS A 60 6.31 -1.66 15.93
C LYS A 60 7.37 -1.55 14.84
N TRP A 61 6.95 -1.29 13.61
CA TRP A 61 7.88 -1.06 12.50
C TRP A 61 8.76 0.15 12.78
N LEU A 62 8.19 1.28 13.20
CA LEU A 62 8.95 2.48 13.53
C LEU A 62 9.79 2.33 14.80
N GLU A 63 9.39 1.50 15.75
CA GLU A 63 10.24 1.15 16.89
C GLU A 63 11.48 0.37 16.46
N ARG A 64 11.32 -0.61 15.55
CA ARG A 64 12.45 -1.42 15.03
C ARG A 64 13.34 -0.64 14.05
N PHE A 65 12.72 0.15 13.18
CA PHE A 65 13.37 0.94 12.14
C PHE A 65 12.96 2.41 12.28
N PRO A 66 13.57 3.17 13.22
CA PRO A 66 13.11 4.52 13.59
C PRO A 66 13.38 5.60 12.54
N SER A 67 14.22 5.33 11.54
CA SER A 67 14.53 6.25 10.46
C SER A 67 14.73 5.50 9.14
N VAL A 68 14.74 6.25 8.04
CA VAL A 68 15.08 5.71 6.73
C VAL A 68 16.49 5.10 6.70
N ASP A 69 17.44 5.69 7.41
CA ASP A 69 18.81 5.17 7.52
C ASP A 69 18.88 3.87 8.32
N ALA A 70 18.11 3.79 9.40
CA ALA A 70 18.01 2.56 10.20
C ALA A 70 17.38 1.41 9.39
N LEU A 71 16.37 1.72 8.58
CA LEU A 71 15.79 0.75 7.65
C LEU A 71 16.78 0.38 6.53
N ALA A 72 17.50 1.34 5.95
CA ALA A 72 18.47 1.11 4.89
C ALA A 72 19.62 0.18 5.31
N ALA A 73 20.05 0.29 6.58
CA ALA A 73 21.08 -0.54 7.18
C ALA A 73 20.59 -1.95 7.60
N ALA A 74 19.28 -2.20 7.59
CA ALA A 74 18.72 -3.48 8.01
C ALA A 74 18.99 -4.59 6.99
N SER A 75 19.10 -5.83 7.48
CA SER A 75 19.18 -6.99 6.58
C SER A 75 17.83 -7.25 5.91
N THR A 76 17.84 -7.80 4.70
CA THR A 76 16.62 -8.27 4.01
C THR A 76 15.77 -9.14 4.91
N ALA A 77 16.42 -10.02 5.68
CA ALA A 77 15.73 -10.97 6.51
C ALA A 77 15.07 -10.32 7.75
N ASP A 78 15.67 -9.28 8.34
CA ASP A 78 15.06 -8.48 9.41
C ASP A 78 13.79 -7.76 8.92
N VAL A 79 13.88 -7.15 7.74
CA VAL A 79 12.77 -6.43 7.10
C VAL A 79 11.63 -7.40 6.77
N LEU A 80 11.94 -8.56 6.19
CA LEU A 80 10.94 -9.57 5.86
C LEU A 80 10.28 -10.17 7.10
N GLU A 81 11.03 -10.35 8.19
CA GLU A 81 10.52 -10.82 9.47
C GLU A 81 9.54 -9.80 10.07
N GLU A 82 9.91 -8.52 10.14
CA GLU A 82 9.03 -7.47 10.65
C GLU A 82 7.79 -7.25 9.75
N TRP A 83 7.88 -7.55 8.46
CA TRP A 83 6.74 -7.46 7.53
C TRP A 83 5.79 -8.67 7.58
N GLN A 84 6.14 -9.75 8.28
CA GLN A 84 5.35 -10.98 8.28
C GLN A 84 3.89 -10.76 8.67
N GLY A 85 2.96 -11.27 7.85
CA GLY A 85 1.52 -11.14 8.08
C GLY A 85 0.86 -9.89 7.48
N MET A 86 1.63 -8.90 7.00
CA MET A 86 1.09 -7.74 6.27
C MET A 86 0.63 -8.09 4.85
N GLY A 87 1.11 -9.23 4.32
CA GLY A 87 0.85 -9.64 2.95
C GLY A 87 1.64 -8.82 1.92
N TYR A 88 1.69 -9.33 0.69
CA TYR A 88 2.45 -8.73 -0.41
C TYR A 88 3.90 -8.43 -0.01
N ASN A 89 4.64 -9.46 0.41
CA ASN A 89 6.01 -9.33 0.92
C ASN A 89 6.96 -8.60 -0.04
N ARG A 90 6.61 -8.49 -1.34
CA ARG A 90 7.43 -7.80 -2.34
C ARG A 90 7.51 -6.29 -2.06
N ARG A 91 6.51 -5.74 -1.38
CA ARG A 91 6.52 -4.36 -0.88
C ARG A 91 7.63 -4.17 0.15
N ALA A 92 7.87 -5.13 1.03
CA ALA A 92 8.95 -5.04 2.03
C ALA A 92 10.32 -4.90 1.36
N LEU A 93 10.58 -5.70 0.31
CA LEU A 93 11.82 -5.60 -0.45
C LEU A 93 11.95 -4.28 -1.22
N ALA A 94 10.84 -3.78 -1.77
CA ALA A 94 10.84 -2.47 -2.44
C ALA A 94 11.08 -1.33 -1.45
N VAL A 95 10.47 -1.40 -0.27
CA VAL A 95 10.68 -0.48 0.86
C VAL A 95 12.14 -0.47 1.30
N LEU A 96 12.78 -1.63 1.47
CA LEU A 96 14.20 -1.67 1.82
C LEU A 96 15.07 -1.00 0.74
N ARG A 97 14.87 -1.35 -0.54
CA ARG A 97 15.65 -0.75 -1.64
C ARG A 97 15.44 0.77 -1.76
N ALA A 98 14.22 1.24 -1.64
CA ALA A 98 13.93 2.68 -1.66
C ALA A 98 14.54 3.39 -0.44
N ALA A 99 14.55 2.77 0.73
CA ALA A 99 15.21 3.33 1.91
C ALA A 99 16.73 3.45 1.69
N GLN A 100 17.36 2.46 1.07
CA GLN A 100 18.77 2.49 0.69
C GLN A 100 19.08 3.65 -0.26
N GLU A 101 18.30 3.81 -1.34
CA GLU A 101 18.49 4.93 -2.28
C GLU A 101 18.29 6.30 -1.60
N VAL A 102 17.31 6.45 -0.71
CA VAL A 102 17.10 7.70 0.04
C VAL A 102 18.24 7.96 1.02
N SER A 103 18.74 6.92 1.69
CA SER A 103 19.86 7.02 2.63
C SER A 103 21.15 7.44 1.91
N GLU A 104 21.46 6.82 0.78
CA GLU A 104 22.60 7.18 -0.09
C GLU A 104 22.52 8.62 -0.60
N ALA A 105 21.30 9.14 -0.82
CA ALA A 105 21.05 10.53 -1.19
C ALA A 105 21.07 11.51 0.02
N GLY A 106 21.50 11.07 1.19
CA GLY A 106 21.65 11.90 2.40
C GLY A 106 20.45 11.88 3.34
N GLY A 107 19.63 10.82 3.30
CA GLY A 107 18.57 10.54 4.28
C GLY A 107 17.35 11.44 4.20
N ARG A 108 17.21 12.25 3.13
CA ARG A 108 16.10 13.19 2.95
C ARG A 108 15.19 12.74 1.80
N PHE A 109 13.90 12.58 2.10
CA PHE A 109 12.91 12.30 1.08
C PHE A 109 12.77 13.48 0.11
N PRO A 110 12.70 13.23 -1.20
CA PRO A 110 12.40 14.27 -2.17
C PRO A 110 10.97 14.77 -2.02
N GLU A 111 10.76 16.06 -2.27
CA GLU A 111 9.42 16.67 -2.32
C GLU A 111 8.81 16.68 -3.74
N ASP A 112 9.67 16.52 -4.75
CA ASP A 112 9.26 16.40 -6.16
C ASP A 112 8.64 15.01 -6.41
N GLU A 113 7.49 15.01 -7.08
CA GLU A 113 6.79 13.80 -7.45
C GLU A 113 7.61 12.91 -8.39
N ALA A 114 8.31 13.50 -9.36
CA ALA A 114 9.10 12.73 -10.32
C ALA A 114 10.23 11.98 -9.60
N ALA A 115 10.91 12.66 -8.67
CA ALA A 115 11.94 12.05 -7.83
C ALA A 115 11.38 10.99 -6.89
N LEU A 116 10.22 11.24 -6.25
CA LEU A 116 9.55 10.23 -5.43
C LEU A 116 9.19 8.97 -6.24
N ARG A 117 8.68 9.13 -7.46
CA ARG A 117 8.29 8.02 -8.34
C ARG A 117 9.47 7.25 -8.92
N ALA A 118 10.67 7.82 -8.90
CA ALA A 118 11.88 7.11 -9.30
C ALA A 118 12.27 6.04 -8.26
N LEU A 119 11.86 6.21 -7.00
CA LEU A 119 12.19 5.27 -5.92
C LEU A 119 11.46 3.92 -6.08
N PRO A 120 12.12 2.80 -5.76
CA PRO A 120 11.55 1.45 -5.85
C PRO A 120 10.20 1.31 -5.14
N GLY A 121 9.18 0.93 -5.89
CA GLY A 121 7.85 0.63 -5.35
C GLY A 121 6.99 1.85 -4.99
N ILE A 122 7.47 3.07 -5.25
CA ILE A 122 6.68 4.29 -5.09
C ILE A 122 5.95 4.60 -6.42
N GLY A 123 4.67 4.26 -6.47
CA GLY A 123 3.79 4.61 -7.58
C GLY A 123 3.20 6.03 -7.47
N PRO A 124 2.41 6.47 -8.48
CA PRO A 124 1.82 7.81 -8.50
C PRO A 124 1.00 8.14 -7.23
N ALA A 125 0.15 7.23 -6.77
CA ALA A 125 -0.64 7.44 -5.56
C ALA A 125 0.24 7.57 -4.30
N THR A 126 1.28 6.75 -4.15
CA THR A 126 2.17 6.84 -2.98
C THR A 126 3.00 8.12 -3.00
N ALA A 127 3.51 8.53 -4.16
CA ALA A 127 4.20 9.81 -4.30
C ALA A 127 3.27 10.99 -3.96
N ALA A 128 2.04 10.98 -4.47
CA ALA A 128 1.03 11.99 -4.16
C ALA A 128 0.66 11.99 -2.65
N GLY A 129 0.57 10.82 -2.02
CA GLY A 129 0.32 10.68 -0.59
C GLY A 129 1.46 11.26 0.25
N ILE A 130 2.72 10.98 -0.08
CA ILE A 130 3.87 11.59 0.59
C ILE A 130 3.85 13.12 0.45
N ARG A 131 3.58 13.64 -0.76
CA ARG A 131 3.48 15.09 -1.03
C ARG A 131 2.37 15.76 -0.23
N ALA A 132 1.17 15.22 -0.29
CA ALA A 132 0.02 15.79 0.39
C ALA A 132 0.15 15.66 1.92
N PHE A 133 0.46 14.47 2.44
CA PHE A 133 0.47 14.26 3.87
C PHE A 133 1.73 14.84 4.51
N SER A 134 2.93 14.55 4.04
CA SER A 134 4.15 15.02 4.71
C SER A 134 4.39 16.51 4.49
N PHE A 135 4.22 16.98 3.26
CA PHE A 135 4.62 18.33 2.84
C PHE A 135 3.45 19.31 2.65
N ASN A 136 2.20 18.85 2.80
CA ASN A 136 0.99 19.66 2.56
C ASN A 136 1.01 20.36 1.20
N LYS A 137 1.49 19.64 0.18
CA LYS A 137 1.55 20.11 -1.20
C LYS A 137 0.44 19.51 -2.04
N HIS A 138 0.02 20.28 -3.03
CA HIS A 138 -0.88 19.90 -4.09
C HIS A 138 -0.36 18.64 -4.77
N ALA A 139 -1.25 17.67 -4.96
CA ALA A 139 -0.94 16.39 -5.59
C ALA A 139 -2.21 15.78 -6.15
N VAL A 140 -2.11 14.85 -7.10
CA VAL A 140 -3.27 14.09 -7.58
C VAL A 140 -3.32 12.74 -6.85
N TYR A 141 -3.81 12.74 -5.62
CA TYR A 141 -3.88 11.52 -4.79
C TYR A 141 -5.14 10.71 -5.08
N LEU A 142 -5.10 9.89 -6.14
CA LEU A 142 -6.23 9.07 -6.58
C LEU A 142 -6.06 7.59 -6.14
N GLU A 143 -6.43 7.29 -4.89
CA GLU A 143 -6.57 5.92 -4.41
C GLU A 143 -8.05 5.47 -4.35
N THR A 144 -8.29 4.26 -3.86
CA THR A 144 -9.60 3.60 -3.91
C THR A 144 -10.73 4.29 -3.13
N ASN A 145 -10.49 4.94 -1.99
CA ASN A 145 -11.51 5.68 -1.24
C ASN A 145 -11.77 7.04 -1.87
N VAL A 146 -10.72 7.78 -2.26
CA VAL A 146 -10.85 9.01 -3.05
C VAL A 146 -11.70 8.74 -4.28
N ARG A 147 -11.34 7.71 -5.05
CA ARG A 147 -12.13 7.26 -6.19
C ARG A 147 -13.57 6.94 -5.85
N ALA A 148 -13.84 6.31 -4.70
CA ALA A 148 -15.20 5.99 -4.29
C ALA A 148 -16.05 7.26 -4.07
N VAL A 149 -15.47 8.29 -3.48
CA VAL A 149 -16.14 9.58 -3.24
C VAL A 149 -16.50 10.26 -4.56
N PHE A 150 -15.52 10.44 -5.47
CA PHE A 150 -15.78 11.07 -6.77
C PHE A 150 -16.81 10.29 -7.59
N LEU A 151 -16.71 8.96 -7.62
CA LEU A 151 -17.69 8.14 -8.32
C LEU A 151 -19.09 8.25 -7.70
N HIS A 152 -19.17 8.27 -6.37
CA HIS A 152 -20.47 8.36 -5.68
C HIS A 152 -21.16 9.68 -5.94
N GLU A 153 -20.43 10.78 -5.81
CA GLU A 153 -20.98 12.13 -5.83
C GLU A 153 -21.16 12.69 -7.25
N LEU A 154 -20.17 12.50 -8.12
CA LEU A 154 -20.14 13.16 -9.43
C LEU A 154 -20.53 12.21 -10.59
N PHE A 155 -20.51 10.89 -10.34
CA PHE A 155 -20.83 9.89 -11.35
C PHE A 155 -21.84 8.82 -10.86
N PRO A 156 -22.98 9.22 -10.25
CA PRO A 156 -23.92 8.28 -9.61
C PRO A 156 -24.48 7.22 -10.58
N GLU A 157 -24.60 7.54 -11.86
CA GLU A 157 -25.19 6.64 -12.87
C GLU A 157 -24.17 6.13 -13.92
N ALA A 158 -22.90 6.52 -13.82
CA ALA A 158 -21.89 6.13 -14.81
C ALA A 158 -21.23 4.79 -14.47
N GLU A 159 -20.85 4.04 -15.49
CA GLU A 159 -20.05 2.82 -15.38
C GLU A 159 -18.74 2.95 -16.16
N ASP A 160 -17.76 2.11 -15.84
CA ASP A 160 -16.44 2.07 -16.49
C ASP A 160 -15.70 3.43 -16.53
N VAL A 161 -15.88 4.24 -15.48
CA VAL A 161 -15.26 5.57 -15.38
C VAL A 161 -13.75 5.42 -15.26
N SER A 162 -13.02 6.14 -16.10
CA SER A 162 -11.58 6.05 -16.22
C SER A 162 -10.84 7.04 -15.34
N ASP A 163 -9.57 6.75 -15.04
CA ASP A 163 -8.69 7.69 -14.33
C ASP A 163 -8.47 8.98 -15.12
N LYS A 164 -8.63 8.95 -16.45
CA LYS A 164 -8.55 10.15 -17.30
C LYS A 164 -9.72 11.12 -17.06
N GLU A 165 -10.86 10.61 -16.61
CA GLU A 165 -12.02 11.44 -16.23
C GLU A 165 -11.92 11.91 -14.79
N LEU A 166 -11.37 11.09 -13.89
CA LEU A 166 -11.29 11.40 -12.46
C LEU A 166 -10.10 12.29 -12.11
N ALA A 167 -8.93 12.06 -12.70
CA ALA A 167 -7.70 12.78 -12.34
C ALA A 167 -7.82 14.31 -12.49
N PRO A 168 -8.42 14.87 -13.56
CA PRO A 168 -8.61 16.32 -13.66
C PRO A 168 -9.51 16.91 -12.55
N LEU A 169 -10.51 16.15 -12.10
CA LEU A 169 -11.40 16.58 -11.00
C LEU A 169 -10.69 16.50 -9.64
N VAL A 170 -9.87 15.47 -9.44
CA VAL A 170 -9.02 15.34 -8.23
C VAL A 170 -8.00 16.47 -8.17
N ASP A 171 -7.41 16.81 -9.31
CA ASP A 171 -6.46 17.92 -9.44
C ASP A 171 -7.15 19.26 -9.15
N ALA A 172 -8.27 19.55 -9.82
CA ALA A 172 -9.00 20.81 -9.67
C ALA A 172 -9.62 21.03 -8.27
N SER A 173 -9.95 19.96 -7.55
CA SER A 173 -10.51 20.05 -6.19
C SER A 173 -9.46 20.06 -5.08
N CYS A 174 -8.20 19.77 -5.40
CA CYS A 174 -7.13 19.82 -4.40
C CYS A 174 -6.83 21.29 -4.04
N PRO A 175 -6.84 21.67 -2.75
CA PRO A 175 -6.47 23.02 -2.34
C PRO A 175 -5.02 23.36 -2.72
N PRO A 176 -4.67 24.64 -2.90
CA PRO A 176 -3.30 25.05 -3.20
C PRO A 176 -2.33 24.75 -2.04
N ASP A 177 -1.05 24.71 -2.37
CA ASP A 177 0.05 24.55 -1.41
C ASP A 177 -0.07 25.50 -0.21
N GLY A 178 0.23 24.99 0.99
CA GLY A 178 0.34 25.83 2.18
C GLY A 178 -0.98 26.34 2.76
N GLY A 179 -2.14 25.86 2.27
CA GLY A 179 -3.43 26.08 2.93
C GLY A 179 -3.36 25.76 4.43
N ASN A 180 -3.84 26.68 5.27
CA ASN A 180 -3.74 26.58 6.71
C ASN A 180 -4.86 25.70 7.32
N GLY A 181 -4.51 24.90 8.32
CA GLY A 181 -5.47 24.09 9.08
C GLY A 181 -6.25 23.08 8.22
N LEU A 182 -7.58 23.20 8.22
CA LEU A 182 -8.50 22.30 7.51
C LEU A 182 -8.57 22.55 5.99
N ALA A 183 -7.89 23.57 5.47
CA ALA A 183 -7.98 24.02 4.08
C ALA A 183 -6.75 23.67 3.21
N GLY A 184 -5.88 22.75 3.64
CA GLY A 184 -4.71 22.31 2.87
C GLY A 184 -4.89 20.95 2.18
N PRO A 185 -3.98 20.58 1.26
CA PRO A 185 -3.96 19.25 0.63
C PRO A 185 -4.04 18.09 1.63
N ARG A 186 -3.33 18.19 2.78
CA ARG A 186 -3.31 17.13 3.81
C ARG A 186 -4.71 16.87 4.38
N SER A 187 -5.41 17.92 4.82
CA SER A 187 -6.74 17.80 5.42
C SER A 187 -7.78 17.38 4.39
N TRP A 188 -7.69 17.93 3.17
CA TRP A 188 -8.54 17.56 2.04
C TRP A 188 -8.50 16.06 1.74
N TYR A 189 -7.31 15.48 1.62
CA TYR A 189 -7.20 14.05 1.34
C TYR A 189 -7.57 13.16 2.52
N TYR A 190 -7.37 13.59 3.77
CA TYR A 190 -7.92 12.86 4.92
C TYR A 190 -9.46 12.89 4.96
N ALA A 191 -10.10 14.00 4.60
CA ALA A 191 -11.55 14.10 4.46
C ALA A 191 -12.07 13.11 3.40
N LEU A 192 -11.46 13.10 2.21
CA LEU A 192 -11.80 12.14 1.15
C LEU A 192 -11.60 10.68 1.58
N LEU A 193 -10.50 10.38 2.29
CA LEU A 193 -10.22 9.04 2.79
C LEU A 193 -11.24 8.55 3.82
N ASP A 194 -11.68 9.43 4.73
CA ASP A 194 -12.68 9.12 5.75
C ASP A 194 -14.06 8.94 5.14
N TYR A 195 -14.45 9.87 4.27
CA TYR A 195 -15.73 9.78 3.59
C TYR A 195 -15.81 8.55 2.69
N GLY A 196 -14.79 8.28 1.88
CA GLY A 196 -14.76 7.11 1.01
C GLY A 196 -14.75 5.79 1.77
N ALA A 197 -14.07 5.73 2.92
CA ALA A 197 -14.11 4.57 3.80
C ALA A 197 -15.50 4.36 4.42
N HIS A 198 -16.22 5.44 4.74
CA HIS A 198 -17.60 5.40 5.21
C HIS A 198 -18.54 4.89 4.10
N LEU A 199 -18.48 5.47 2.89
CA LEU A 199 -19.32 5.06 1.75
C LEU A 199 -19.21 3.57 1.45
N LYS A 200 -17.99 3.01 1.47
CA LYS A 200 -17.79 1.56 1.25
C LYS A 200 -18.47 0.66 2.29
N LYS A 201 -18.89 1.21 3.44
CA LYS A 201 -19.62 0.48 4.48
C LYS A 201 -21.12 0.73 4.41
N THR A 202 -21.56 1.88 3.91
CA THR A 202 -22.96 2.31 3.99
C THR A 202 -23.73 2.21 2.68
N VAL A 203 -23.04 2.18 1.54
CA VAL A 203 -23.65 2.03 0.22
C VAL A 203 -22.99 0.89 -0.57
N PRO A 204 -23.64 0.36 -1.64
CA PRO A 204 -22.98 -0.56 -2.57
C PRO A 204 -21.66 0.05 -3.07
N ASN A 205 -20.56 -0.69 -2.94
CA ASN A 205 -19.19 -0.18 -3.12
C ASN A 205 -19.03 0.64 -4.43
N PRO A 206 -18.90 1.98 -4.33
CA PRO A 206 -18.83 2.87 -5.50
C PRO A 206 -17.65 2.57 -6.41
N SER A 207 -16.54 2.05 -5.87
CA SER A 207 -15.33 1.73 -6.62
C SER A 207 -15.58 0.70 -7.74
N ARG A 208 -16.66 -0.09 -7.70
CA ARG A 208 -17.00 -1.07 -8.74
C ARG A 208 -17.27 -0.44 -10.12
N ARG A 209 -17.60 0.85 -10.15
CA ARG A 209 -17.84 1.61 -11.38
C ARG A 209 -16.57 2.16 -12.03
N SER A 210 -15.40 1.96 -11.40
CA SER A 210 -14.13 2.31 -12.02
C SER A 210 -13.69 1.28 -13.02
N ARG A 211 -13.15 1.73 -14.17
CA ARG A 211 -12.47 0.87 -15.14
C ARG A 211 -11.32 0.05 -14.54
N SER A 212 -10.62 0.63 -13.56
CA SER A 212 -9.48 -0.02 -12.90
C SER A 212 -9.90 -0.95 -11.75
N TYR A 213 -11.20 -1.16 -11.52
CA TYR A 213 -11.67 -2.06 -10.48
C TYR A 213 -11.35 -3.52 -10.82
N ALA A 214 -10.51 -4.14 -9.99
CA ALA A 214 -10.24 -5.56 -10.06
C ALA A 214 -10.63 -6.23 -8.73
N LYS A 215 -11.45 -7.28 -8.80
CA LYS A 215 -11.73 -8.12 -7.64
C LYS A 215 -10.57 -9.08 -7.43
N GLN A 216 -9.95 -9.02 -6.26
CA GLN A 216 -8.90 -9.94 -5.89
C GLN A 216 -9.46 -11.37 -5.80
N SER A 217 -8.72 -12.34 -6.37
CA SER A 217 -9.03 -13.77 -6.26
C SER A 217 -9.01 -14.26 -4.81
N ARG A 218 -9.44 -15.49 -4.54
CA ARG A 218 -9.37 -16.09 -3.19
C ARG A 218 -7.93 -16.31 -2.74
N PHE A 219 -7.61 -16.02 -1.48
CA PHE A 219 -6.25 -16.21 -0.95
C PHE A 219 -5.96 -17.67 -0.59
N GLU A 220 -6.93 -18.34 0.03
CA GLU A 220 -6.80 -19.75 0.40
C GLU A 220 -6.55 -20.65 -0.81
N GLY A 221 -5.57 -21.55 -0.70
CA GLY A 221 -5.10 -22.48 -1.73
C GLY A 221 -4.23 -21.87 -2.83
N SER A 222 -4.10 -20.54 -2.88
CA SER A 222 -3.43 -19.85 -3.98
C SER A 222 -1.89 -19.88 -3.89
N ASN A 223 -1.20 -19.71 -5.02
CA ASN A 223 0.26 -19.64 -5.05
C ASN A 223 0.84 -18.53 -4.17
N ARG A 224 0.12 -17.42 -3.99
CA ARG A 224 0.56 -16.35 -3.07
C ARG A 224 0.50 -16.75 -1.59
N GLN A 225 -0.41 -17.63 -1.19
CA GLN A 225 -0.42 -18.20 0.17
C GLN A 225 0.80 -19.10 0.36
N LYS A 226 1.02 -20.01 -0.60
CA LYS A 226 2.15 -20.95 -0.58
C LYS A 226 3.49 -20.22 -0.57
N ARG A 227 3.67 -19.21 -1.42
CA ARG A 227 4.85 -18.32 -1.43
C ARG A 227 5.07 -17.63 -0.08
N ALA A 228 4.01 -17.07 0.52
CA ALA A 228 4.12 -16.43 1.83
C ALA A 228 4.51 -17.43 2.93
N ALA A 229 4.00 -18.66 2.87
CA ALA A 229 4.40 -19.73 3.77
C ALA A 229 5.87 -20.14 3.59
N LEU A 230 6.35 -20.27 2.34
CA LEU A 230 7.76 -20.56 2.05
C LEU A 230 8.68 -19.48 2.61
N VAL A 231 8.35 -18.18 2.45
CA VAL A 231 9.14 -17.09 3.05
C VAL A 231 9.20 -17.22 4.58
N ARG A 232 8.09 -17.60 5.25
CA ARG A 232 8.12 -17.85 6.70
C ARG A 232 9.05 -18.99 7.09
N ILE A 233 9.00 -20.10 6.36
CA ILE A 233 9.86 -21.26 6.64
C ILE A 233 11.33 -20.85 6.44
N LEU A 234 11.66 -20.20 5.32
CA LEU A 234 13.03 -19.73 5.05
C LEU A 234 13.58 -18.82 6.15
N LEU A 235 12.77 -17.89 6.67
CA LEU A 235 13.17 -17.01 7.78
C LEU A 235 13.38 -17.77 9.09
N ALA A 236 12.63 -18.84 9.33
CA ALA A 236 12.81 -19.69 10.51
C ALA A 236 14.08 -20.57 10.43
N TYR A 237 14.52 -20.93 9.22
CA TYR A 237 15.69 -21.79 8.98
C TYR A 237 16.89 -20.99 8.43
N ARG A 238 17.46 -20.11 9.26
CA ARG A 238 18.57 -19.23 8.82
C ARG A 238 19.85 -19.97 8.37
N GLY A 239 20.05 -21.22 8.77
CA GLY A 239 21.16 -22.07 8.30
C GLY A 239 21.05 -22.50 6.83
N GLY A 240 19.86 -22.35 6.24
CA GLY A 240 19.51 -22.90 4.94
C GLY A 240 18.70 -24.19 5.07
N ILE A 241 17.84 -24.46 4.09
CA ILE A 241 16.92 -25.60 4.08
C ILE A 241 16.82 -26.18 2.66
N SER A 242 16.70 -27.51 2.53
CA SER A 242 16.60 -28.14 1.22
C SER A 242 15.21 -27.95 0.59
N THR A 243 15.09 -28.17 -0.73
CA THR A 243 13.79 -28.13 -1.42
C THR A 243 12.84 -29.21 -0.88
N GLU A 244 13.36 -30.39 -0.56
CA GLU A 244 12.61 -31.52 -0.02
C GLU A 244 12.03 -31.21 1.37
N GLU A 245 12.85 -30.62 2.24
CA GLU A 245 12.42 -30.21 3.57
C GLU A 245 11.37 -29.09 3.50
N LEU A 246 11.59 -28.08 2.65
CA LEU A 246 10.60 -27.02 2.38
C LEU A 246 9.27 -27.60 1.87
N ALA A 247 9.33 -28.58 0.97
CA ALA A 247 8.14 -29.23 0.42
C ALA A 247 7.40 -30.05 1.47
N SER A 248 8.12 -30.73 2.36
CA SER A 248 7.55 -31.46 3.49
C SER A 248 6.81 -30.52 4.46
N GLU A 249 7.45 -29.42 4.88
CA GLU A 249 6.85 -28.45 5.80
C GLU A 249 5.65 -27.71 5.19
N LEU A 250 5.76 -27.30 3.93
CA LEU A 250 4.63 -26.68 3.22
C LEU A 250 3.47 -27.67 3.06
N SER A 251 3.75 -28.92 2.67
CA SER A 251 2.74 -29.96 2.52
C SER A 251 2.04 -30.28 3.84
N ARG A 252 2.76 -30.31 4.96
CA ARG A 252 2.17 -30.47 6.29
C ARG A 252 1.17 -29.35 6.59
N THR A 253 1.52 -28.10 6.25
CA THR A 253 0.63 -26.94 6.42
C THR A 253 -0.62 -27.05 5.56
N GLU A 254 -0.48 -27.48 4.31
CA GLU A 254 -1.61 -27.64 3.38
C GLU A 254 -2.54 -28.79 3.81
N LEU A 255 -1.99 -29.93 4.24
CA LEU A 255 -2.76 -31.07 4.76
C LEU A 255 -3.57 -30.71 6.00
N LEU A 256 -2.97 -29.99 6.96
CA LEU A 256 -3.68 -29.51 8.16
C LEU A 256 -4.86 -28.58 7.81
N ALA A 257 -4.79 -27.92 6.66
CA ALA A 257 -5.85 -27.08 6.13
C ALA A 257 -6.77 -27.80 5.12
N GLY A 258 -6.71 -29.15 5.07
CA GLY A 258 -7.56 -30.00 4.24
C GLY A 258 -7.25 -29.95 2.74
N ARG A 259 -6.02 -29.60 2.36
CA ARG A 259 -5.56 -29.52 0.96
C ARG A 259 -4.53 -30.59 0.64
N GLU A 260 -4.25 -30.75 -0.65
CA GLU A 260 -3.28 -31.71 -1.16
C GLU A 260 -1.83 -31.31 -0.83
N THR A 261 -0.97 -32.32 -0.78
CA THR A 261 0.49 -32.11 -0.67
C THR A 261 1.04 -31.50 -1.95
N LEU A 262 2.22 -30.88 -1.85
CA LEU A 262 2.93 -30.36 -3.01
C LEU A 262 4.18 -31.18 -3.29
N PRO A 263 4.40 -31.61 -4.54
CA PRO A 263 5.66 -32.24 -4.92
C PRO A 263 6.81 -31.24 -4.85
N PRO A 264 8.05 -31.69 -4.60
CA PRO A 264 9.23 -30.81 -4.58
C PRO A 264 9.40 -29.96 -5.84
N SER A 265 8.98 -30.47 -7.02
CA SER A 265 9.02 -29.72 -8.29
C SER A 265 8.18 -28.44 -8.27
N ASP A 266 7.01 -28.49 -7.65
CA ASP A 266 6.12 -27.31 -7.56
C ASP A 266 6.69 -26.28 -6.60
N VAL A 267 7.28 -26.74 -5.51
CA VAL A 267 7.96 -25.89 -4.53
C VAL A 267 9.19 -25.23 -5.15
N GLU A 268 9.97 -25.96 -5.94
CA GLU A 268 11.11 -25.43 -6.70
C GLU A 268 10.68 -24.30 -7.64
N MET A 269 9.56 -24.45 -8.37
CA MET A 269 9.03 -23.38 -9.22
C MET A 269 8.65 -22.12 -8.42
N LEU A 270 8.02 -22.30 -7.26
CA LEU A 270 7.67 -21.19 -6.37
C LEU A 270 8.93 -20.50 -5.83
N LEU A 271 9.94 -21.26 -5.42
CA LEU A 271 11.22 -20.77 -4.92
C LEU A 271 12.01 -20.03 -5.99
N ALA A 272 12.09 -20.55 -7.22
CA ALA A 272 12.72 -19.85 -8.34
C ALA A 272 12.07 -18.48 -8.59
N GLY A 273 10.74 -18.39 -8.47
CA GLY A 273 10.04 -17.12 -8.53
C GLY A 273 10.31 -16.20 -7.33
N LEU A 274 10.55 -16.74 -6.13
CA LEU A 274 10.91 -15.96 -4.94
C LEU A 274 12.36 -15.44 -5.05
N GLN A 275 13.28 -16.25 -5.56
CA GLN A 275 14.67 -15.89 -5.80
C GLN A 275 14.79 -14.73 -6.80
N LYS A 276 14.07 -14.81 -7.93
CA LYS A 276 14.04 -13.73 -8.93
C LYS A 276 13.53 -12.40 -8.36
N GLU A 277 12.70 -12.45 -7.32
CA GLU A 277 12.17 -11.27 -6.65
C GLU A 277 13.06 -10.78 -5.50
N GLY A 278 14.10 -11.54 -5.14
CA GLY A 278 15.05 -11.21 -4.08
C GLY A 278 14.63 -11.65 -2.68
N PHE A 279 13.74 -12.64 -2.54
CA PHE A 279 13.33 -13.17 -1.23
C PHE A 279 14.22 -14.28 -0.68
N CYS A 280 15.02 -14.89 -1.53
CA CYS A 280 15.89 -15.97 -1.15
C CYS A 280 17.03 -16.16 -2.15
N THR A 281 18.07 -16.85 -1.72
CA THR A 281 19.17 -17.33 -2.56
C THR A 281 19.32 -18.84 -2.43
N ARG A 282 19.99 -19.45 -3.41
CA ARG A 282 20.32 -20.88 -3.39
C ARG A 282 21.83 -21.06 -3.44
N GLU A 283 22.39 -21.71 -2.43
CA GLU A 283 23.83 -21.97 -2.30
C GLU A 283 24.04 -23.40 -1.81
N ALA A 284 24.95 -24.15 -2.46
CA ALA A 284 25.26 -25.54 -2.12
C ALA A 284 24.01 -26.45 -1.95
N GLY A 285 22.96 -26.20 -2.74
CA GLY A 285 21.71 -26.95 -2.69
C GLY A 285 20.70 -26.49 -1.63
N LEU A 286 21.05 -25.55 -0.76
CA LEU A 286 20.20 -25.01 0.30
C LEU A 286 19.63 -23.65 -0.07
N TRP A 287 18.40 -23.39 0.38
CA TRP A 287 17.71 -22.11 0.23
C TRP A 287 17.80 -21.28 1.50
N ARG A 288 18.06 -19.98 1.36
CA ARG A 288 18.18 -19.01 2.47
C ARG A 288 17.39 -17.75 2.18
N ALA A 289 16.76 -17.15 3.20
CA ALA A 289 16.04 -15.87 3.09
C ALA A 289 16.99 -14.68 2.93
#